data_AF-A0A1A9I9P2-F1
#
_entry.id   AF-A0A1A9I9P2-F1
#
_cell.length_a   1.000
_cell.length_b   1.000
_cell.length_c   1.000
_cell.angle_alpha   90.00
_cell.angle_beta   90.00
_cell.angle_gamma   90.00
#
_symmetry.space_group_name_H-M   'P 1'
#
loop_
_entity.id
_entity.type
_entity.pdbx_description
1 polymer ?
#
loop_
_entity_poly.entity_id
_entity_poly.type
_entity_poly.pdbx_seq_one_letter_code
_entity_poly.pdbx_strand_id
1 'polypeptide(L)'
;MKFRRGIILFIIGIILVAFFTKPGKDDFIRRIPPTVNPTQLPPVVEYQDRVIYATVTATYVDAANPVKEGDHMVAPARKEEYIGLFGRYWKLAGGSH
;
A
#
# COMPACT_ATOMS: atom_id res chain seq x y z
N MET A 1 -31.46 -20.96 15.49
CA MET A 1 -30.08 -21.47 15.69
C MET A 1 -29.31 -21.78 14.38
N LYS A 2 -29.94 -22.34 13.33
CA LYS A 2 -29.28 -22.65 12.03
C LYS A 2 -28.71 -21.41 11.30
N PHE A 3 -29.42 -20.29 11.33
CA PHE A 3 -28.99 -19.05 10.67
C PHE A 3 -27.68 -18.47 11.25
N ARG A 4 -27.52 -18.53 12.57
CA ARG A 4 -26.29 -18.06 13.25
C ARG A 4 -25.08 -18.93 12.90
N ARG A 5 -25.25 -20.25 12.79
CA ARG A 5 -24.17 -21.15 12.32
C ARG A 5 -23.79 -20.90 10.86
N GLY A 6 -24.77 -20.63 10.00
CA GLY A 6 -24.51 -20.29 8.59
C GLY A 6 -23.69 -19.01 8.43
N ILE A 7 -24.03 -17.95 9.17
CA ILE A 7 -23.29 -16.69 9.16
C ILE A 7 -21.85 -16.88 9.65
N ILE A 8 -21.64 -17.64 10.74
CA ILE A 8 -20.30 -17.89 11.26
C ILE A 8 -19.43 -18.62 10.23
N LEU A 9 -19.96 -19.66 9.59
CA LEU A 9 -19.24 -20.39 8.54
C LEU A 9 -18.92 -19.50 7.34
N PHE A 10 -19.84 -18.60 6.97
CA PHE A 10 -19.61 -17.63 5.91
C PHE A 10 -18.47 -16.65 6.23
N ILE A 11 -18.44 -16.11 7.45
CA ILE A 11 -17.37 -15.21 7.92
C ILE A 11 -16.02 -15.95 7.91
N ILE A 12 -15.97 -17.18 8.42
CA ILE A 12 -14.75 -18.01 8.39
C ILE A 12 -14.29 -18.24 6.94
N GLY A 13 -15.23 -18.53 6.03
CA GLY A 13 -14.94 -18.65 4.61
C GLY A 13 -14.30 -17.39 4.03
N ILE A 14 -14.86 -16.21 4.31
CA ILE A 14 -14.28 -14.94 3.86
C ILE A 14 -12.87 -14.73 4.42
N ILE A 15 -12.65 -15.02 5.71
CA ILE A 15 -11.34 -14.88 6.35
C ILE A 15 -10.31 -15.80 5.69
N LEU A 16 -10.67 -17.06 5.43
CA LEU A 16 -9.80 -18.01 4.73
C LEU A 16 -9.47 -17.54 3.31
N VAL A 17 -10.47 -17.04 2.57
CA VAL A 17 -10.24 -16.49 1.24
C VAL A 17 -9.28 -15.30 1.31
N ALA A 18 -9.50 -14.36 2.23
CA ALA A 18 -8.61 -13.21 2.41
C ALA A 18 -7.18 -13.63 2.77
N PHE A 19 -7.02 -14.66 3.61
CA PHE A 19 -5.73 -15.20 3.99
C PHE A 19 -4.98 -15.82 2.80
N PHE A 20 -5.62 -16.68 2.02
CA PHE A 20 -4.99 -17.35 0.88
C PHE A 20 -4.77 -16.45 -0.33
N THR A 21 -5.59 -15.40 -0.50
CA THR A 21 -5.49 -14.49 -1.64
C THR A 21 -4.73 -13.22 -1.30
N LYS A 22 -4.10 -13.11 -0.14
CA LYS A 22 -3.38 -11.90 0.25
C LYS A 22 -2.23 -11.60 -0.74
N PRO A 23 -2.18 -10.38 -1.32
CA PRO A 23 -1.14 -10.03 -2.28
C PRO A 23 0.21 -9.77 -1.57
N GLY A 24 1.30 -10.22 -2.18
CA GLY A 24 2.65 -10.10 -1.63
C GLY A 24 3.38 -8.85 -2.13
N LYS A 25 4.51 -8.51 -1.49
CA LYS A 25 5.33 -7.34 -1.85
C LYS A 25 5.65 -7.26 -3.34
N ASP A 26 5.96 -8.39 -3.97
CA ASP A 26 6.29 -8.44 -5.39
C ASP A 26 5.10 -8.08 -6.29
N ASP A 27 3.88 -8.43 -5.89
CA ASP A 27 2.65 -8.04 -6.59
C ASP A 27 2.45 -6.53 -6.53
N PHE A 28 2.83 -5.89 -5.43
CA PHE A 28 2.79 -4.44 -5.31
C PHE A 28 3.81 -3.80 -6.24
N ILE A 29 5.07 -4.23 -6.18
CA ILE A 29 6.17 -3.68 -6.99
C ILE A 29 5.85 -3.77 -8.49
N ARG A 30 5.23 -4.87 -8.94
CA ARG A 30 4.78 -5.04 -10.34
C ARG A 30 3.65 -4.09 -10.73
N ARG A 31 2.85 -3.63 -9.77
CA ARG A 31 1.70 -2.76 -10.01
C ARG A 31 2.07 -1.28 -10.03
N ILE A 32 3.03 -0.86 -9.20
CA ILE A 32 3.44 0.54 -9.18
C ILE A 32 4.05 0.87 -10.54
N PRO A 33 3.58 1.90 -11.25
CA PRO A 33 4.24 2.32 -12.48
C PRO A 33 5.71 2.63 -12.16
N PRO A 34 6.67 2.24 -13.02
CA PRO A 34 8.03 2.75 -12.95
C PRO A 34 7.94 4.28 -13.09
N THR A 35 8.06 4.96 -11.95
CA THR A 35 8.13 6.40 -11.68
C THR A 35 7.50 7.33 -12.75
N VAL A 36 6.37 7.96 -12.40
CA VAL A 36 5.67 8.99 -13.21
C VAL A 36 6.44 10.34 -13.23
N ASN A 37 7.73 10.37 -12.90
CA ASN A 37 8.55 11.58 -12.98
C ASN A 37 9.96 11.27 -13.52
N PRO A 38 10.56 12.11 -14.40
CA PRO A 38 11.78 11.81 -15.15
C PRO A 38 13.08 11.61 -14.34
N THR A 39 13.05 11.81 -13.02
CA THR A 39 14.27 11.96 -12.18
C THR A 39 14.67 10.70 -11.39
N GLN A 40 14.32 9.52 -11.93
CA GLN A 40 15.02 8.23 -11.75
C GLN A 40 15.21 7.63 -10.34
N LEU A 41 14.76 8.25 -9.25
CA LEU A 41 14.82 7.61 -7.94
C LEU A 41 13.68 6.57 -7.80
N PRO A 42 13.98 5.30 -7.51
CA PRO A 42 12.94 4.32 -7.22
C PRO A 42 12.21 4.73 -5.93
N PRO A 43 10.87 4.60 -5.88
CA PRO A 43 10.14 4.89 -4.66
C PRO A 43 10.57 3.95 -3.54
N VAL A 44 10.67 4.48 -2.32
CA VAL A 44 10.90 3.66 -1.13
C VAL A 44 9.59 2.97 -0.79
N VAL A 45 9.59 1.64 -0.84
CA VAL A 45 8.39 0.81 -0.58
C VAL A 45 8.54 0.12 0.77
N GLU A 46 7.73 0.55 1.73
CA GLU A 46 7.57 -0.12 3.02
C GLU A 46 6.39 -1.09 2.94
N TYR A 47 6.68 -2.39 3.04
CA TYR A 47 5.66 -3.43 3.06
C TYR A 47 5.50 -3.98 4.48
N GLN A 48 4.28 -3.94 5.00
CA GLN A 48 3.93 -4.48 6.31
C GLN A 48 2.94 -5.63 6.17
N ASP A 49 3.42 -6.81 6.53
CA ASP A 49 2.64 -8.04 6.48
C ASP A 49 1.71 -8.16 7.70
N ARG A 50 0.40 -8.32 7.48
CA ARG A 50 -0.59 -8.58 8.54
C ARG A 50 -1.28 -9.91 8.27
N VAL A 51 -1.98 -10.48 9.25
CA VAL A 51 -2.51 -11.86 9.12
C VAL A 51 -3.45 -12.03 7.92
N ILE A 52 -4.38 -11.09 7.72
CA ILE A 52 -5.42 -11.20 6.66
C ILE A 52 -5.31 -10.12 5.57
N TYR A 53 -4.39 -9.17 5.73
CA TYR A 53 -4.17 -8.06 4.79
C TYR A 53 -2.69 -7.68 4.76
N ALA A 54 -2.30 -6.81 3.85
CA ALA A 54 -1.00 -6.16 3.84
C ALA A 54 -1.19 -4.64 3.83
N THR A 55 -0.28 -3.89 4.44
CA THR A 55 -0.22 -2.45 4.28
C THR A 55 1.04 -2.12 3.52
N VAL A 56 0.97 -1.21 2.55
CA VAL A 56 2.13 -0.78 1.77
C VAL A 56 2.17 0.73 1.69
N THR A 57 3.32 1.30 2.02
CA THR A 57 3.56 2.73 1.92
C THR A 57 4.63 2.97 0.89
N ALA A 58 4.27 3.68 -0.18
CA ALA A 58 5.19 4.10 -1.24
C ALA A 58 5.56 5.57 -1.03
N THR A 59 6.84 5.84 -0.81
CA THR A 59 7.37 7.20 -0.68
C THR A 59 8.12 7.58 -1.95
N TYR A 60 7.65 8.63 -2.62
CA TYR A 60 8.27 9.21 -3.81
C TYR A 60 8.98 10.49 -3.42
N VAL A 61 10.27 10.60 -3.72
CA VAL A 61 11.06 11.80 -3.44
C VAL A 61 11.35 12.50 -4.76
N ASP A 62 10.98 13.77 -4.87
CA ASP A 62 11.36 14.61 -6.01
C ASP A 62 12.67 15.35 -5.69
N ALA A 63 13.78 14.74 -6.10
CA ALA A 63 15.11 15.34 -5.96
C ALA A 63 15.42 16.40 -7.03
N ALA A 64 14.57 16.57 -8.06
CA ALA A 64 14.82 17.50 -9.16
C ALA A 64 14.44 18.94 -8.80
N ASN A 65 13.45 19.10 -7.94
CA ASN A 65 12.91 20.41 -7.54
C ASN A 65 13.01 20.56 -6.01
N PRO A 66 14.23 20.73 -5.46
CA PRO A 66 14.38 21.00 -4.04
C PRO A 66 13.68 22.31 -3.67
N VAL A 67 12.89 22.28 -2.60
CA VAL A 67 12.22 23.46 -2.05
C VAL A 67 13.05 23.98 -0.88
N LYS A 68 13.14 25.30 -0.74
CA LYS A 68 13.83 25.93 0.38
C LYS A 68 12.87 26.04 1.56
N GLU A 69 13.13 25.31 2.63
CA GLU A 69 12.39 25.39 3.89
C GLU A 69 13.31 26.00 4.95
N GLY A 70 13.13 27.29 5.24
CA GLY A 70 14.04 28.05 6.09
C GLY A 70 15.43 28.21 5.46
N ASP A 71 16.47 27.73 6.14
CA ASP A 71 17.86 27.76 5.68
C ASP A 71 18.33 26.43 5.05
N HIS A 72 17.42 25.46 4.91
CA HIS A 72 17.73 24.13 4.40
C HIS A 72 17.03 23.86 3.05
N MET A 73 17.74 23.17 2.16
CA MET A 73 17.19 22.63 0.92
C MET A 73 16.60 21.25 1.21
N VAL A 74 15.29 21.10 1.02
CA VAL A 74 14.57 19.83 1.24
C VAL A 74 13.93 19.37 -0.05
N ALA A 75 14.11 18.09 -0.37
CA ALA A 75 13.43 17.45 -1.49
C ALA A 75 11.99 17.12 -1.09
N PRO A 76 10.96 17.61 -1.81
CA PRO A 76 9.59 17.27 -1.47
C PRO A 76 9.34 15.78 -1.65
N ALA A 77 8.70 15.17 -0.65
CA ALA A 77 8.33 13.75 -0.66
C ALA A 77 6.81 13.60 -0.69
N ARG A 78 6.31 12.69 -1.53
CA ARG A 78 4.91 12.28 -1.58
C ARG A 78 4.80 10.86 -1.03
N LYS A 79 3.93 10.66 -0.05
CA LYS A 79 3.60 9.33 0.48
C LYS A 79 2.26 8.87 -0.06
N GLU A 80 2.20 7.63 -0.53
CA GLU A 80 0.98 6.96 -0.95
C GLU A 80 0.82 5.67 -0.16
N GLU A 81 -0.30 5.54 0.54
CA GLU A 81 -0.62 4.36 1.33
C GLU A 81 -1.58 3.44 0.59
N TYR A 82 -1.38 2.14 0.76
CA TYR A 82 -2.16 1.09 0.12
C TYR A 82 -2.48 -0.02 1.10
N ILE A 83 -3.66 -0.63 0.94
CA ILE A 83 -4.06 -1.85 1.62
C ILE A 83 -4.18 -2.99 0.61
N GLY A 84 -3.46 -4.08 0.85
CA GLY A 84 -3.52 -5.33 0.11
C GLY A 84 -4.55 -6.28 0.72
N LEU A 85 -5.61 -6.58 -0.03
CA LEU A 85 -6.66 -7.51 0.38
C LEU A 85 -7.28 -8.17 -0.87
N PHE A 86 -7.64 -9.45 -0.78
CA PHE A 86 -8.27 -10.20 -1.88
C PHE A 86 -7.50 -10.14 -3.21
N GLY A 87 -6.18 -10.29 -3.16
CA GLY A 87 -5.30 -10.31 -4.33
C GLY A 87 -5.07 -8.95 -4.99
N ARG A 88 -5.54 -7.86 -4.36
CA ARG A 88 -5.48 -6.52 -4.92
C ARG A 88 -5.01 -5.50 -3.89
N TYR A 89 -4.34 -4.47 -4.37
CA TYR A 89 -4.04 -3.27 -3.58
C TYR A 89 -5.10 -2.20 -3.77
N TRP A 90 -5.44 -1.50 -2.70
CA TRP A 90 -6.40 -0.40 -2.71
C TRP A 90 -5.69 0.81 -2.16
N LYS A 91 -5.67 1.92 -2.91
CA LYS A 91 -5.08 3.16 -2.44
C LYS A 91 -5.93 3.70 -1.30
N LEU A 92 -5.31 3.94 -0.15
CA LEU A 92 -5.94 4.62 0.97
C LEU A 92 -5.89 6.11 0.67
N ALA A 93 -7.04 6.78 0.69
CA ALA A 93 -7.16 8.21 0.41
C ALA A 93 -6.49 9.11 1.48
N GLY A 94 -5.84 8.52 2.48
CA GLY A 94 -5.36 9.18 3.70
C GLY A 94 -3.84 9.34 3.82
N GLY A 95 -3.10 9.43 2.71
CA GLY A 95 -1.71 9.91 2.78
C GLY A 95 -1.72 11.41 3.12
N SER A 96 -1.63 11.73 4.41
CA SER A 96 -1.74 13.11 4.90
C SER A 96 -0.59 13.97 4.39
N HIS A 97 -0.96 15.21 4.04
CA HIS A 97 -0.09 16.36 3.79
C HIS A 97 0.92 16.61 4.91
#